data_AF-A0A2U1IDG2-F1
#
_entry.id   AF-A0A2U1IDG2-F1
#
_cell.length_a   1.000
_cell.length_b   1.000
_cell.length_c   1.000
_cell.angle_alpha   90.00
_cell.angle_beta   90.00
_cell.angle_gamma   90.00
#
_symmetry.space_group_name_H-M   'P 1'
#
loop_
_entity.id
_entity.type
_entity.pdbx_description
1 polymer ?
#
loop_
_entity_poly.entity_id
_entity_poly.type
_entity_poly.pdbx_seq_one_letter_code
_entity_poly.pdbx_strand_id
1 'polypeptide(L)'
;MSNISLTDQMGAMALVDELRHQQKQVQEHLDLPRRRADIAGHIRAYYQSNNLEFDDELIEQGVHQFFAHRLMFELPQLNSFDTWLVRTLANRPLLSLHGKKLFSRRWVIAVALAAGITTLVQSCNSTIDSNTKVREVTNAAYILRQDLNETSKQLDVQRKKLVDLLRRNAAEPDANASRLLHRAEQTLPVGDIRTDIGQAEPITRDNVDTLAPQVEALEQEKLRINRALYAAERDMGYASGVLNIRQGIKAMLQDPGRAAAIAQSSGLDDRLAELDQQLARVDDYDSFQAAFASKMDLGSELFATTDLLKLQTSRYYTVKRRVEDPSIPNEVRTELQGNIHDIEADLKRGDSDAAEKKISLLIKRLKVAGYWSRY
;
A
#
# COMPACT_ATOMS: atom_id res chain seq x y z
N MET A 1 -28.43 -20.91 21.91
CA MET A 1 -27.34 -20.62 20.95
C MET A 1 -27.16 -19.11 20.93
N SER A 2 -26.15 -18.62 21.64
CA SER A 2 -25.90 -17.20 21.88
C SER A 2 -25.15 -16.59 20.68
N ASN A 3 -25.75 -15.55 20.09
CA ASN A 3 -25.16 -14.73 19.04
C ASN A 3 -23.92 -14.01 19.56
N ILE A 4 -22.74 -14.43 19.11
CA ILE A 4 -21.50 -13.68 19.30
C ILE A 4 -21.56 -12.47 18.37
N SER A 5 -21.32 -11.27 18.93
CA SER A 5 -21.34 -10.01 18.20
C SER A 5 -20.25 -9.97 17.12
N LEU A 6 -20.57 -9.42 15.93
CA LEU A 6 -19.63 -9.22 14.83
C LEU A 6 -18.39 -8.41 15.26
N THR A 7 -18.54 -7.54 16.27
CA THR A 7 -17.47 -6.74 16.87
C THR A 7 -16.48 -7.60 17.65
N ASP A 8 -16.95 -8.68 18.31
CA ASP A 8 -16.08 -9.62 19.03
C ASP A 8 -15.32 -10.53 18.06
N GLN A 9 -15.92 -10.88 16.91
CA GLN A 9 -15.22 -11.62 15.85
C GLN A 9 -14.13 -10.78 15.17
N MET A 10 -14.40 -9.48 14.93
CA MET A 10 -13.39 -8.57 14.37
C MET A 10 -12.28 -8.23 15.36
N GLY A 11 -12.59 -8.09 16.66
CA GLY A 11 -11.59 -7.90 17.72
C GLY A 11 -10.70 -9.13 17.93
N ALA A 12 -11.29 -10.34 17.90
CA ALA A 12 -10.53 -11.58 17.97
C ALA A 12 -9.64 -11.79 16.72
N MET A 13 -10.10 -11.38 15.54
CA MET A 13 -9.32 -11.46 14.30
C MET A 13 -8.17 -10.44 14.29
N ALA A 14 -8.37 -9.21 14.78
CA ALA A 14 -7.30 -8.22 14.94
C ALA A 14 -6.24 -8.68 15.95
N LEU A 15 -6.65 -9.30 17.07
CA LEU A 15 -5.73 -9.89 18.04
C LEU A 15 -4.96 -11.09 17.47
N VAL A 16 -5.60 -11.93 16.65
CA VAL A 16 -4.95 -13.05 15.96
C VAL A 16 -3.98 -12.57 14.87
N ASP A 17 -4.31 -11.48 14.16
CA ASP A 17 -3.41 -10.88 13.16
C ASP A 17 -2.21 -10.19 13.83
N GLU A 18 -2.42 -9.54 14.98
CA GLU A 18 -1.34 -8.95 15.77
C GLU A 18 -0.43 -10.03 16.39
N LEU A 19 -1.00 -11.14 16.88
CA LEU A 19 -0.23 -12.31 17.33
C LEU A 19 0.50 -13.00 16.17
N ARG A 20 -0.08 -13.05 14.96
CA ARG A 20 0.63 -13.53 13.75
C ARG A 20 1.74 -12.58 13.33
N HIS A 21 1.55 -11.27 13.46
CA HIS A 21 2.60 -10.29 13.18
C HIS A 21 3.73 -10.34 14.20
N GLN A 22 3.41 -10.51 15.49
CA GLN A 22 4.41 -10.72 16.54
C GLN A 22 5.12 -12.08 16.38
N GLN A 23 4.40 -13.15 16.01
CA GLN A 23 5.00 -14.45 15.71
C GLN A 23 5.90 -14.39 14.47
N LYS A 24 5.52 -13.61 13.45
CA LYS A 24 6.34 -13.31 12.27
C LYS A 24 7.58 -12.49 12.63
N GLN A 25 7.48 -11.48 13.50
CA GLN A 25 8.64 -10.74 14.01
C GLN A 25 9.56 -11.63 14.84
N VAL A 26 9.02 -12.53 15.67
CA VAL A 26 9.80 -13.52 16.42
C VAL A 26 10.47 -14.54 15.48
N GLN A 27 9.80 -14.99 14.42
CA GLN A 27 10.38 -15.84 13.36
C GLN A 27 11.46 -15.08 12.55
N GLU A 28 11.25 -13.79 12.26
CA GLU A 28 12.19 -12.88 11.60
C GLU A 28 13.47 -12.62 12.43
N HIS A 29 13.41 -12.89 13.74
CA HIS A 29 14.54 -12.83 14.66
C HIS A 29 15.21 -14.20 14.93
N LEU A 30 14.61 -15.31 14.47
CA LEU A 30 15.14 -16.67 14.65
C LEU A 30 16.02 -17.14 13.47
N ASP A 31 15.82 -16.63 12.24
CA ASP A 31 16.61 -17.03 11.06
C ASP A 31 17.80 -16.10 10.75
N LEU A 32 18.77 -16.07 11.68
CA LEU A 32 20.01 -15.31 11.57
C LEU A 32 20.82 -15.52 10.26
N PRO A 33 20.96 -16.75 9.70
CA PRO A 33 21.73 -16.95 8.47
C PRO A 33 21.12 -16.26 7.26
N ARG A 34 19.79 -16.26 7.15
CA ARG A 34 19.07 -15.68 6.00
C ARG A 34 19.15 -14.15 5.99
N ARG A 35 19.02 -13.53 7.17
CA ARG A 35 19.14 -12.07 7.34
C ARG A 35 20.57 -11.57 7.04
N ARG A 36 21.60 -12.34 7.39
CA ARG A 36 22.99 -12.01 7.06
C ARG A 36 23.21 -12.01 5.55
N ALA A 37 22.66 -13.01 4.84
CA ALA A 37 22.74 -13.08 3.39
C ALA A 37 22.03 -11.90 2.70
N ASP A 38 20.82 -11.54 3.16
CA ASP A 38 20.05 -10.43 2.58
C ASP A 38 20.75 -9.07 2.79
N ILE A 39 21.32 -8.83 3.99
CA ILE A 39 22.02 -7.58 4.29
C ILE A 39 23.35 -7.51 3.55
N ALA A 40 24.11 -8.60 3.48
CA ALA A 40 25.31 -8.65 2.64
C ALA A 40 24.96 -8.38 1.17
N GLY A 41 23.85 -8.94 0.67
CA GLY A 41 23.32 -8.67 -0.67
C GLY A 41 22.99 -7.20 -0.93
N HIS A 42 22.32 -6.53 0.02
CA HIS A 42 22.04 -5.10 -0.11
C HIS A 42 23.31 -4.23 -0.07
N ILE A 43 24.28 -4.59 0.77
CA ILE A 43 25.56 -3.88 0.84
C ILE A 43 26.33 -4.03 -0.48
N ARG A 44 26.39 -5.25 -1.04
CA ARG A 44 26.98 -5.49 -2.38
C ARG A 44 26.30 -4.65 -3.45
N ALA A 45 24.97 -4.68 -3.51
CA ALA A 45 24.20 -3.93 -4.51
C ALA A 45 24.47 -2.42 -4.42
N TYR A 46 24.63 -1.90 -3.20
CA TYR A 46 24.98 -0.50 -2.96
C TYR A 46 26.40 -0.14 -3.43
N TYR A 47 27.41 -0.97 -3.15
CA TYR A 47 28.77 -0.69 -3.63
C TYR A 47 28.88 -0.85 -5.16
N GLN A 48 28.19 -1.82 -5.74
CA GLN A 48 28.08 -2.00 -7.20
C GLN A 48 27.39 -0.81 -7.88
N SER A 49 26.29 -0.31 -7.33
CA SER A 49 25.58 0.85 -7.91
C SER A 49 26.38 2.15 -7.86
N ASN A 50 27.34 2.24 -6.93
CA ASN A 50 28.21 3.41 -6.77
C ASN A 50 29.60 3.22 -7.41
N ASN A 51 29.80 2.13 -8.16
CA ASN A 51 31.03 1.82 -8.88
C ASN A 51 32.30 1.80 -8.00
N LEU A 52 32.13 1.36 -6.75
CA LEU A 52 33.19 1.23 -5.76
C LEU A 52 33.69 -0.22 -5.75
N GLU A 53 35.00 -0.42 -5.76
CA GLU A 53 35.60 -1.74 -5.60
C GLU A 53 35.46 -2.20 -4.15
N PHE A 54 34.99 -3.43 -3.94
CA PHE A 54 34.77 -3.99 -2.60
C PHE A 54 35.23 -5.44 -2.54
N ASP A 55 35.71 -5.83 -1.36
CA ASP A 55 36.10 -7.19 -1.03
C ASP A 55 34.92 -7.91 -0.35
N ASP A 56 34.49 -9.02 -0.94
CA ASP A 56 33.31 -9.77 -0.52
C ASP A 56 33.54 -10.45 0.84
N GLU A 57 34.78 -10.86 1.14
CA GLU A 57 35.13 -11.45 2.44
C GLU A 57 35.04 -10.41 3.57
N LEU A 58 35.37 -9.15 3.26
CA LEU A 58 35.30 -8.05 4.23
C LEU A 58 33.84 -7.66 4.55
N ILE A 59 32.94 -7.71 3.55
CA ILE A 59 31.51 -7.46 3.75
C ILE A 59 30.90 -8.55 4.62
N GLU A 60 31.20 -9.82 4.34
CA GLU A 60 30.68 -10.92 5.15
C GLU A 60 31.21 -10.90 6.58
N GLN A 61 32.49 -10.57 6.78
CA GLN A 61 33.09 -10.40 8.10
C GLN A 61 32.44 -9.24 8.88
N GLY A 62 32.18 -8.11 8.23
CA GLY A 62 31.54 -6.94 8.84
C GLY A 62 30.08 -7.23 9.25
N VAL A 63 29.32 -7.89 8.38
CA VAL A 63 27.95 -8.31 8.68
C VAL A 63 27.95 -9.34 9.82
N HIS A 64 28.90 -10.28 9.82
CA HIS A 64 29.03 -11.27 10.89
C HIS A 64 29.34 -10.61 12.24
N GLN A 65 30.29 -9.66 12.28
CA GLN A 65 30.65 -8.94 13.51
C GLN A 65 29.54 -8.04 14.05
N PHE A 66 28.79 -7.38 13.16
CA PHE A 66 27.64 -6.55 13.52
C PHE A 66 26.55 -7.37 14.23
N PHE A 67 26.23 -8.55 13.70
CA PHE A 67 25.25 -9.44 14.35
C PHE A 67 25.81 -10.16 15.59
N ALA A 68 27.12 -10.39 15.68
CA ALA A 68 27.75 -10.97 16.85
C ALA A 68 27.71 -10.02 18.07
N HIS A 69 27.99 -8.73 17.87
CA HIS A 69 27.95 -7.73 18.97
C HIS A 69 26.53 -7.53 19.52
N ARG A 70 25.50 -7.70 18.70
CA ARG A 70 24.09 -7.47 19.10
C ARG A 70 23.52 -8.54 20.03
N LEU A 71 24.18 -9.70 20.11
CA LEU A 71 23.79 -10.83 20.97
C LEU A 71 24.69 -10.99 22.20
N MET A 72 25.70 -10.12 22.37
CA MET A 72 26.51 -10.11 23.58
C MET A 72 25.86 -9.20 24.62
N PHE A 73 25.54 -9.78 25.78
CA PHE A 73 25.22 -8.99 26.96
C PHE A 73 26.54 -8.40 27.50
N GLU A 74 26.78 -7.13 27.21
CA GLU A 74 27.87 -6.40 27.85
C GLU A 74 27.50 -6.15 29.31
N LEU A 75 28.23 -6.82 30.24
CA LEU A 75 28.08 -6.52 31.66
C LEU A 75 28.40 -5.04 31.88
N PRO A 76 27.50 -4.26 32.53
CA PRO A 76 27.81 -2.90 32.92
C PRO A 76 29.10 -2.92 33.76
N GLN A 77 30.07 -2.05 33.42
CA GLN A 77 31.23 -1.85 34.29
C GLN A 77 30.73 -1.27 35.61
N LEU A 78 30.61 -2.15 36.61
CA LEU A 78 30.13 -1.80 37.94
C LEU A 78 31.05 -0.73 38.51
N ASN A 79 30.48 0.42 38.86
CA ASN A 79 31.24 1.47 39.51
C ASN A 79 31.70 0.96 40.90
N SER A 80 32.71 1.59 41.49
CA SER A 80 33.25 1.16 42.79
C SER A 80 32.17 1.08 43.88
N PHE A 81 31.13 1.91 43.74
CA PHE A 81 29.95 1.92 44.62
C PHE A 81 29.03 0.70 44.40
N ASP A 82 28.80 0.29 43.16
CA ASP A 82 27.98 -0.89 42.84
C ASP A 82 28.68 -2.18 43.26
N THR A 83 30.02 -2.23 43.10
CA THR A 83 30.84 -3.33 43.60
C THR A 83 30.78 -3.43 45.13
N TRP A 84 30.77 -2.30 45.84
CA TRP A 84 30.59 -2.25 47.29
C TRP A 84 29.19 -2.69 47.72
N LEU A 85 28.14 -2.27 47.00
CA LEU A 85 26.74 -2.65 47.22
C LEU A 85 26.49 -4.14 47.04
N VAL A 86 26.98 -4.73 45.93
CA VAL A 86 26.86 -6.16 45.68
C VAL A 86 27.58 -6.95 46.77
N ARG A 87 28.76 -6.51 47.21
CA ARG A 87 29.52 -7.19 48.28
C ARG A 87 28.85 -7.07 49.65
N THR A 88 28.12 -6.00 49.93
CA THR A 88 27.40 -5.79 51.21
C THR A 88 26.02 -6.41 51.25
N LEU A 89 25.34 -6.56 50.11
CA LEU A 89 24.01 -7.17 50.01
C LEU A 89 24.08 -8.69 49.76
N ALA A 90 25.03 -9.17 48.96
CA ALA A 90 25.17 -10.60 48.67
C ALA A 90 25.87 -11.39 49.80
N ASN A 91 26.75 -10.75 50.59
CA ASN A 91 27.42 -11.39 51.74
C ASN A 91 26.79 -11.02 53.09
N ARG A 92 25.46 -11.10 53.20
CA ARG A 92 24.82 -11.10 54.53
C ARG A 92 24.67 -12.53 55.03
N PRO A 93 25.39 -12.95 56.09
CA PRO A 93 24.96 -14.13 56.83
C PRO A 93 23.60 -13.82 57.46
N LEU A 94 22.65 -14.72 57.24
CA LEU A 94 21.30 -14.64 57.82
C LEU A 94 21.39 -14.43 59.34
N LEU A 95 20.74 -13.36 59.79
CA LEU A 95 20.54 -12.87 61.15
C LEU A 95 20.70 -13.88 62.30
N SER A 96 21.67 -13.63 63.18
CA SER A 96 21.59 -13.97 64.60
C SER A 96 20.94 -12.79 65.34
N LEU A 97 19.63 -12.88 65.57
CA LEU A 97 18.88 -12.01 66.46
C LEU A 97 19.23 -12.33 67.91
N HIS A 98 20.02 -11.49 68.57
CA HIS A 98 20.05 -11.39 70.04
C HIS A 98 20.41 -9.96 70.49
N GLY A 99 19.53 -9.35 71.30
CA GLY A 99 19.96 -8.44 72.36
C GLY A 99 19.92 -6.92 72.11
N LYS A 100 18.77 -6.31 72.43
CA LYS A 100 18.59 -5.04 73.17
C LYS A 100 19.56 -3.85 72.91
N LYS A 101 19.09 -2.87 72.13
CA LYS A 101 19.04 -1.40 72.42
C LYS A 101 18.73 -0.64 71.13
N LEU A 102 17.46 -0.70 70.72
CA LEU A 102 17.02 -0.17 69.43
C LEU A 102 16.56 1.29 69.52
N PHE A 103 17.27 2.17 70.25
CA PHE A 103 17.06 3.62 70.20
C PHE A 103 18.35 4.36 70.56
N SER A 104 19.36 4.30 69.69
CA SER A 104 20.42 5.30 69.70
C SER A 104 20.09 6.38 68.66
N ARG A 105 20.42 7.65 68.97
CA ARG A 105 20.21 8.83 68.10
C ARG A 105 20.73 8.64 66.66
N ARG A 106 21.64 7.68 66.45
CA ARG A 106 22.19 7.28 65.14
C ARG A 106 21.18 6.50 64.29
N TRP A 107 20.27 5.73 64.89
CA TRP A 107 19.21 5.01 64.17
C TRP A 107 18.14 5.96 63.61
N VAL A 108 17.79 7.01 64.37
CA VAL A 108 16.87 8.06 63.91
C VAL A 108 17.48 8.85 62.74
N ILE A 109 18.77 9.18 62.82
CA ILE A 109 19.49 9.86 61.71
C ILE A 109 19.60 8.93 60.48
N ALA A 110 19.85 7.64 60.67
CA ALA A 110 19.91 6.67 59.58
C ALA A 110 18.55 6.48 58.88
N VAL A 111 17.45 6.43 59.64
CA VAL A 111 16.10 6.36 59.07
C VAL A 111 15.71 7.67 58.38
N ALA A 112 16.07 8.82 58.93
CA ALA A 112 15.81 10.12 58.29
C ALA A 112 16.63 10.31 56.99
N LEU A 113 17.89 9.86 56.96
CA LEU A 113 18.71 9.83 55.75
C LEU A 113 18.17 8.84 54.73
N ALA A 114 17.73 7.64 55.16
CA ALA A 114 17.10 6.67 54.27
C ALA A 114 15.78 7.22 53.68
N ALA A 115 14.94 7.88 54.49
CA ALA A 115 13.73 8.53 54.03
C ALA A 115 14.01 9.68 53.05
N GLY A 116 15.00 10.53 53.36
CA GLY A 116 15.45 11.61 52.46
C GLY A 116 16.03 11.10 51.14
N ILE A 117 16.79 10.00 51.18
CA ILE A 117 17.31 9.32 49.99
C ILE A 117 16.17 8.68 49.19
N THR A 118 15.16 8.06 49.83
CA THR A 118 14.00 7.53 49.10
C THR A 118 13.16 8.61 48.44
N THR A 119 12.97 9.77 49.09
CA THR A 119 12.28 10.91 48.47
C THR A 119 13.08 11.54 47.34
N LEU A 120 14.42 11.63 47.48
CA LEU A 120 15.30 12.14 46.44
C LEU A 120 15.35 11.18 45.25
N VAL A 121 15.44 9.86 45.48
CA VAL A 121 15.40 8.84 44.43
C VAL A 121 14.04 8.79 43.74
N GLN A 122 12.92 8.93 44.46
CA GLN A 122 11.59 9.08 43.84
C GLN A 122 11.48 10.36 43.00
N SER A 123 12.02 11.48 43.48
CA SER A 123 12.02 12.75 42.71
C SER A 123 12.95 12.72 41.50
N CYS A 124 14.07 11.99 41.57
CA CYS A 124 14.98 11.77 40.46
C CYS A 124 14.37 10.80 39.43
N ASN A 125 13.70 9.74 39.88
CA ASN A 125 13.04 8.80 38.97
C ASN A 125 11.84 9.44 38.26
N SER A 126 11.03 10.24 38.95
CA SER A 126 9.92 10.97 38.30
C SER A 126 10.40 12.08 37.36
N THR A 127 11.56 12.68 37.62
CA THR A 127 12.16 13.68 36.71
C THR A 127 12.84 13.06 35.50
N ILE A 128 13.47 11.89 35.63
CA ILE A 128 14.02 11.13 34.50
C ILE A 128 12.89 10.64 33.59
N ASP A 129 11.84 10.03 34.17
CA ASP A 129 10.67 9.51 33.45
C ASP A 129 9.85 10.61 32.75
N SER A 130 9.66 11.75 33.41
CA SER A 130 9.01 12.91 32.78
C SER A 130 9.87 13.54 31.67
N ASN A 131 11.19 13.55 31.78
CA ASN A 131 12.07 14.03 30.70
C ASN A 131 12.04 13.12 29.48
N THR A 132 12.00 11.80 29.67
CA THR A 132 11.88 10.86 28.56
C THR A 132 10.53 11.02 27.87
N LYS A 133 9.44 11.10 28.64
CA LYS A 133 8.09 11.33 28.12
C LYS A 133 7.96 12.66 27.37
N VAL A 134 8.49 13.76 27.92
CA VAL A 134 8.52 15.07 27.24
C VAL A 134 9.24 14.96 25.90
N ARG A 135 10.40 14.30 25.85
CA ARG A 135 11.17 14.12 24.61
C ARG A 135 10.41 13.30 23.57
N GLU A 136 9.78 12.20 24.00
CA GLU A 136 9.00 11.32 23.12
C GLU A 136 7.79 12.04 22.52
N VAL A 137 6.98 12.69 23.37
CA VAL A 137 5.79 13.43 22.91
C VAL A 137 6.18 14.62 22.04
N THR A 138 7.30 15.30 22.33
CA THR A 138 7.82 16.38 21.48
C THR A 138 8.21 15.88 20.09
N ASN A 139 8.93 14.75 20.01
CA ASN A 139 9.32 14.15 18.74
C ASN A 139 8.09 13.67 17.96
N ALA A 140 7.15 13.01 18.62
CA ALA A 140 5.90 12.55 18.02
C ALA A 140 5.08 13.72 17.47
N ALA A 141 4.91 14.80 18.24
CA ALA A 141 4.23 16.02 17.79
C ALA A 141 4.92 16.68 16.59
N TYR A 142 6.26 16.71 16.58
CA TYR A 142 7.04 17.25 15.47
C TYR A 142 6.82 16.46 14.16
N ILE A 143 6.94 15.14 14.22
CA ILE A 143 6.73 14.25 13.07
C ILE A 143 5.28 14.35 12.59
N LEU A 144 4.34 14.24 13.51
CA LEU A 144 2.91 14.31 13.22
C LEU A 144 2.54 15.63 12.52
N ARG A 145 3.11 16.75 12.95
CA ARG A 145 2.92 18.05 12.28
C ARG A 145 3.42 18.06 10.84
N GLN A 146 4.59 17.48 10.57
CA GLN A 146 5.10 17.41 9.19
C GLN A 146 4.15 16.58 8.31
N ASP A 147 3.70 15.44 8.82
CA ASP A 147 2.74 14.59 8.13
C ASP A 147 1.41 15.30 7.89
N LEU A 148 0.83 15.96 8.90
CA LEU A 148 -0.45 16.66 8.78
C LEU A 148 -0.38 17.81 7.76
N ASN A 149 0.75 18.52 7.70
CA ASN A 149 0.97 19.54 6.67
C ASN A 149 0.99 18.94 5.26
N GLU A 150 1.63 17.79 5.08
CA GLU A 150 1.66 17.11 3.80
C GLU A 150 0.28 16.54 3.42
N THR A 151 -0.41 15.90 4.36
CA THR A 151 -1.79 15.44 4.18
C THR A 151 -2.73 16.61 3.83
N SER A 152 -2.55 17.78 4.44
CA SER A 152 -3.35 18.97 4.09
C SER A 152 -3.12 19.43 2.66
N LYS A 153 -1.86 19.46 2.19
CA LYS A 153 -1.55 19.80 0.79
C LYS A 153 -2.17 18.79 -0.18
N GLN A 154 -2.05 17.50 0.11
CA GLN A 154 -2.62 16.44 -0.71
C GLN A 154 -4.14 16.55 -0.77
N LEU A 155 -4.79 16.82 0.37
CA LEU A 155 -6.23 17.04 0.44
C LEU A 155 -6.67 18.20 -0.47
N ASP A 156 -5.95 19.31 -0.47
CA ASP A 156 -6.27 20.45 -1.35
C ASP A 156 -6.09 20.13 -2.83
N VAL A 157 -5.06 19.36 -3.18
CA VAL A 157 -4.86 18.85 -4.55
C VAL A 157 -6.03 17.97 -4.96
N GLN A 158 -6.47 17.06 -4.11
CA GLN A 158 -7.59 16.16 -4.41
C GLN A 158 -8.92 16.90 -4.48
N ARG A 159 -9.17 17.90 -3.63
CA ARG A 159 -10.36 18.77 -3.71
C ARG A 159 -10.41 19.52 -5.04
N LYS A 160 -9.28 20.09 -5.50
CA LYS A 160 -9.21 20.76 -6.81
C LYS A 160 -9.49 19.78 -7.94
N LYS A 161 -8.88 18.58 -7.90
CA LYS A 161 -9.11 17.53 -8.89
C LYS A 161 -10.57 17.09 -8.93
N LEU A 162 -11.23 16.94 -7.78
CA LEU A 162 -12.66 16.62 -7.70
C LEU A 162 -13.50 17.69 -8.41
N VAL A 163 -13.26 18.97 -8.13
CA VAL A 163 -13.96 20.09 -8.78
C VAL A 163 -13.77 20.07 -10.30
N ASP A 164 -12.55 19.82 -10.77
CA ASP A 164 -12.26 19.75 -12.20
C ASP A 164 -12.95 18.55 -12.87
N LEU A 165 -13.00 17.39 -12.21
CA LEU A 165 -13.71 16.21 -12.70
C LEU A 165 -15.22 16.42 -12.72
N LEU A 166 -15.79 17.05 -11.68
CA LEU A 166 -17.20 17.43 -11.65
C LEU A 166 -17.55 18.37 -12.80
N ARG A 167 -16.71 19.39 -13.06
CA ARG A 167 -16.88 20.31 -14.19
C ARG A 167 -16.81 19.59 -15.53
N ARG A 168 -15.85 18.68 -15.70
CA ARG A 168 -15.71 17.89 -16.93
C ARG A 168 -16.92 16.99 -17.17
N ASN A 169 -17.39 16.30 -16.13
CA ASN A 169 -18.59 15.48 -16.21
C ASN A 169 -19.85 16.31 -16.47
N ALA A 170 -19.93 17.56 -15.99
CA ALA A 170 -21.05 18.45 -16.32
C ALA A 170 -21.08 18.85 -17.81
N ALA A 171 -19.92 18.92 -18.48
CA ALA A 171 -19.84 19.25 -19.90
C ALA A 171 -20.28 18.08 -20.81
N GLU A 172 -19.93 16.84 -20.45
CA GLU A 172 -20.39 15.62 -21.10
C GLU A 172 -20.86 14.61 -20.03
N PRO A 173 -22.16 14.63 -19.66
CA PRO A 173 -22.67 13.84 -18.55
C PRO A 173 -22.51 12.33 -18.72
N ASP A 174 -21.88 11.69 -17.75
CA ASP A 174 -21.90 10.23 -17.56
C ASP A 174 -22.47 9.88 -16.18
N ALA A 175 -23.47 9.01 -16.15
CA ALA A 175 -24.20 8.67 -14.93
C ALA A 175 -23.33 7.94 -13.90
N ASN A 176 -22.44 7.04 -14.35
CA ASN A 176 -21.59 6.29 -13.43
C ASN A 176 -20.43 7.17 -12.93
N ALA A 177 -19.84 7.99 -13.78
CA ALA A 177 -18.87 9.00 -13.34
C ALA A 177 -19.49 9.94 -12.30
N SER A 178 -20.73 10.39 -12.50
CA SER A 178 -21.47 11.22 -11.53
C SER A 178 -21.60 10.53 -10.17
N ARG A 179 -21.99 9.25 -10.16
CA ARG A 179 -22.13 8.42 -8.94
C ARG A 179 -20.79 8.31 -8.19
N LEU A 180 -19.71 8.01 -8.91
CA LEU A 180 -18.36 7.86 -8.34
C LEU A 180 -17.84 9.18 -7.76
N LEU A 181 -18.01 10.29 -8.49
CA LEU A 181 -17.60 11.62 -8.02
C LEU A 181 -18.39 12.08 -6.80
N HIS A 182 -19.69 11.78 -6.74
CA HIS A 182 -20.49 12.08 -5.56
C HIS A 182 -20.05 11.26 -4.34
N ARG A 183 -19.67 9.99 -4.52
CA ARG A 183 -19.09 9.17 -3.44
C ARG A 183 -17.75 9.75 -2.95
N ALA A 184 -16.91 10.22 -3.86
CA ALA A 184 -15.67 10.92 -3.51
C ALA A 184 -15.93 12.22 -2.74
N GLU A 185 -16.91 13.02 -3.16
CA GLU A 185 -17.33 14.26 -2.50
C GLU A 185 -17.82 14.01 -1.06
N GLN A 186 -18.63 12.97 -0.85
CA GLN A 186 -19.12 12.59 0.49
C GLN A 186 -18.00 12.05 1.41
N THR A 187 -16.94 11.49 0.82
CA THR A 187 -15.86 10.85 1.56
C THR A 187 -14.77 11.86 1.95
N LEU A 188 -14.47 12.83 1.09
CA LEU A 188 -13.43 13.82 1.36
C LEU A 188 -13.81 14.77 2.50
N PRO A 189 -12.94 14.96 3.50
CA PRO A 189 -13.20 15.93 4.56
C PRO A 189 -13.22 17.36 3.98
N VAL A 190 -14.14 18.19 4.48
CA VAL A 190 -14.32 19.59 4.03
C VAL A 190 -13.56 20.59 4.93
N GLY A 191 -13.26 20.22 6.17
CA GLY A 191 -12.55 21.08 7.12
C GLY A 191 -11.03 21.11 6.90
N ASP A 192 -10.39 22.16 7.42
CA ASP A 192 -8.94 22.24 7.50
C ASP A 192 -8.41 21.30 8.59
N ILE A 193 -7.24 20.72 8.33
CA ILE A 193 -6.56 19.83 9.26
C ILE A 193 -5.78 20.69 10.26
N ARG A 194 -5.92 20.40 11.56
CA ARG A 194 -5.10 21.05 12.58
C ARG A 194 -3.63 20.65 12.39
N THR A 195 -2.72 21.62 12.24
CA THR A 195 -1.28 21.38 11.98
C THR A 195 -0.36 21.98 13.03
N ASP A 196 -0.88 22.61 14.09
CA ASP A 196 -0.12 23.49 14.98
C ASP A 196 0.28 22.86 16.34
N ILE A 197 0.11 21.54 16.50
CA ILE A 197 0.37 20.88 17.79
C ILE A 197 1.82 21.06 18.26
N GLY A 198 2.00 21.43 19.53
CA GLY A 198 3.31 21.70 20.13
C GLY A 198 4.04 22.92 19.57
N GLN A 199 3.38 23.72 18.72
CA GLN A 199 3.97 24.90 18.07
C GLN A 199 3.63 26.20 18.82
N ALA A 200 2.36 26.36 19.24
CA ALA A 200 1.92 27.49 20.04
C ALA A 200 2.25 27.32 21.54
N GLU A 201 2.28 26.08 22.02
CA GLU A 201 2.61 25.73 23.40
C GLU A 201 3.69 24.64 23.40
N PRO A 202 4.94 24.95 23.81
CA PRO A 202 5.98 23.96 23.93
C PRO A 202 5.57 22.84 24.89
N ILE A 203 5.91 21.59 24.54
CA ILE A 203 5.67 20.45 25.43
C ILE A 203 6.72 20.51 26.56
N THR A 204 6.23 20.62 27.78
CA THR A 204 7.00 20.72 29.02
C THR A 204 6.56 19.64 30.00
N ARG A 205 7.28 19.49 31.11
CA ARG A 205 6.92 18.50 32.14
C ARG A 205 5.53 18.76 32.73
N ASP A 206 5.09 20.01 32.76
CA ASP A 206 3.85 20.42 33.42
C ASP A 206 2.61 20.20 32.55
N ASN A 207 2.76 20.10 31.22
CA ASN A 207 1.66 19.93 30.28
C ASN A 207 1.72 18.64 29.45
N VAL A 208 2.79 17.84 29.55
CA VAL A 208 2.98 16.61 28.74
C VAL A 208 1.85 15.61 28.93
N ASP A 209 1.31 15.44 30.13
CA ASP A 209 0.21 14.52 30.40
C ASP A 209 -1.12 14.98 29.78
N THR A 210 -1.27 16.28 29.56
CA THR A 210 -2.44 16.88 28.90
C THR A 210 -2.30 16.90 27.38
N LEU A 211 -1.08 17.07 26.87
CA LEU A 211 -0.81 17.15 25.44
C LEU A 211 -0.63 15.79 24.77
N ALA A 212 -0.08 14.79 25.48
CA ALA A 212 0.07 13.43 24.95
C ALA A 212 -1.22 12.84 24.35
N PRO A 213 -2.39 12.85 25.03
CA PRO A 213 -3.63 12.33 24.44
C PRO A 213 -4.13 13.17 23.24
N GLN A 214 -3.77 14.45 23.15
CA GLN A 214 -4.11 15.28 21.98
C GLN A 214 -3.27 14.90 20.76
N VAL A 215 -1.98 14.59 20.95
CA VAL A 215 -1.11 14.07 19.88
C VAL A 215 -1.66 12.75 19.35
N GLU A 216 -2.02 11.82 20.24
CA GLU A 216 -2.62 10.54 19.86
C GLU A 216 -3.96 10.72 19.13
N ALA A 217 -4.83 11.61 19.62
CA ALA A 217 -6.11 11.90 18.95
C ALA A 217 -5.91 12.47 17.53
N LEU A 218 -4.94 13.37 17.33
CA LEU A 218 -4.62 13.91 16.01
C LEU A 218 -3.99 12.86 15.08
N GLU A 219 -3.23 11.91 15.63
CA GLU A 219 -2.71 10.80 14.86
C GLU A 219 -3.85 9.88 14.36
N GLN A 220 -4.82 9.57 15.22
CA GLN A 220 -6.01 8.82 14.82
C GLN A 220 -6.85 9.57 13.78
N GLU A 221 -6.97 10.90 13.92
CA GLU A 221 -7.62 11.74 12.92
C GLU A 221 -6.87 11.70 11.58
N LYS A 222 -5.54 11.81 11.57
CA LYS A 222 -4.71 11.66 10.36
C LYS A 222 -4.98 10.34 9.66
N LEU A 223 -4.99 9.23 10.41
CA LEU A 223 -5.26 7.89 9.86
C LEU A 223 -6.67 7.79 9.26
N ARG A 224 -7.66 8.45 9.84
CA ARG A 224 -9.02 8.54 9.29
C ARG A 224 -9.04 9.35 7.99
N ILE A 225 -8.34 10.48 7.96
CA ILE A 225 -8.23 11.34 6.78
C ILE A 225 -7.51 10.61 5.65
N ASN A 226 -6.39 9.93 5.92
CA ASN A 226 -5.66 9.17 4.91
C ASN A 226 -6.51 8.05 4.29
N ARG A 227 -7.32 7.35 5.09
CA ARG A 227 -8.26 6.34 4.58
C ARG A 227 -9.34 6.96 3.69
N ALA A 228 -9.89 8.10 4.10
CA ALA A 228 -10.87 8.84 3.30
C ALA A 228 -10.27 9.35 1.99
N LEU A 229 -9.05 9.89 2.04
CA LEU A 229 -8.30 10.37 0.88
C LEU A 229 -8.08 9.24 -0.12
N TYR A 230 -7.59 8.09 0.33
CA TYR A 230 -7.38 6.92 -0.52
C TYR A 230 -8.68 6.44 -1.20
N ALA A 231 -9.77 6.36 -0.44
CA ALA A 231 -11.07 5.95 -0.99
C ALA A 231 -11.59 6.94 -2.05
N ALA A 232 -11.48 8.24 -1.79
CA ALA A 232 -11.89 9.27 -2.74
C ALA A 232 -10.98 9.32 -3.99
N GLU A 233 -9.67 9.16 -3.82
CA GLU A 233 -8.71 9.09 -4.93
C GLU A 233 -9.03 7.93 -5.88
N ARG A 234 -9.36 6.77 -5.32
CA ARG A 234 -9.77 5.60 -6.09
C ARG A 234 -11.03 5.90 -6.90
N ASP A 235 -12.07 6.44 -6.27
CA ASP A 235 -13.34 6.76 -6.93
C ASP A 235 -13.17 7.82 -8.04
N MET A 236 -12.39 8.88 -7.76
CA MET A 236 -12.02 9.87 -8.76
C MET A 236 -11.18 9.28 -9.90
N GLY A 237 -10.31 8.31 -9.60
CA GLY A 237 -9.53 7.57 -10.58
C GLY A 237 -10.42 6.81 -11.55
N TYR A 238 -11.39 6.06 -11.03
CA TYR A 238 -12.37 5.34 -11.85
C TYR A 238 -13.27 6.30 -12.64
N ALA A 239 -13.77 7.37 -12.02
CA ALA A 239 -14.57 8.37 -12.73
C ALA A 239 -13.79 9.01 -13.89
N SER A 240 -12.54 9.42 -13.63
CA SER A 240 -11.65 9.95 -14.66
C SER A 240 -11.41 8.94 -15.79
N GLY A 241 -11.19 7.67 -15.44
CA GLY A 241 -11.02 6.58 -16.38
C GLY A 241 -12.24 6.36 -17.27
N VAL A 242 -13.45 6.35 -16.70
CA VAL A 242 -14.72 6.25 -17.44
C VAL A 242 -14.84 7.40 -18.44
N LEU A 243 -14.67 8.65 -17.99
CA LEU A 243 -14.74 9.83 -18.85
C LEU A 243 -13.69 9.80 -19.98
N ASN A 244 -12.47 9.36 -19.69
CA ASN A 244 -11.40 9.21 -20.68
C ASN A 244 -11.74 8.15 -21.74
N ILE A 245 -12.32 7.02 -21.33
CA ILE A 245 -12.74 5.97 -22.26
C ILE A 245 -13.88 6.49 -23.15
N ARG A 246 -14.91 7.13 -22.59
CA ARG A 246 -16.03 7.73 -23.33
C ARG A 246 -15.52 8.70 -24.41
N GLN A 247 -14.67 9.63 -24.02
CA GLN A 247 -14.09 10.61 -24.94
C GLN A 247 -13.20 9.93 -26.00
N GLY A 248 -12.42 8.93 -25.61
CA GLY A 248 -11.58 8.17 -26.52
C GLY A 248 -12.37 7.40 -27.58
N ILE A 249 -13.52 6.81 -27.21
CA ILE A 249 -14.44 6.17 -28.15
C ILE A 249 -15.01 7.20 -29.12
N LYS A 250 -15.51 8.33 -28.61
CA LYS A 250 -16.05 9.41 -29.45
C LYS A 250 -15.01 9.92 -30.46
N ALA A 251 -13.79 10.18 -30.01
CA ALA A 251 -12.70 10.60 -30.90
C ALA A 251 -12.34 9.52 -31.93
N MET A 252 -12.31 8.24 -31.52
CA MET A 252 -12.04 7.12 -32.41
C MET A 252 -13.11 6.97 -33.50
N LEU A 253 -14.39 7.11 -33.15
CA LEU A 253 -15.49 6.99 -34.13
C LEU A 253 -15.57 8.19 -35.09
N GLN A 254 -15.01 9.33 -34.71
CA GLN A 254 -14.96 10.55 -35.53
C GLN A 254 -13.68 10.67 -36.35
N ASP A 255 -12.69 9.80 -36.15
CA ASP A 255 -11.41 9.82 -36.84
C ASP A 255 -11.58 9.39 -38.32
N PRO A 256 -11.35 10.29 -39.30
CA PRO A 256 -11.47 9.95 -40.72
C PRO A 256 -10.53 8.82 -41.15
N GLY A 257 -9.37 8.67 -40.49
CA GLY A 257 -8.42 7.60 -40.75
C GLY A 257 -8.95 6.21 -40.36
N ARG A 258 -10.03 6.13 -39.60
CA ARG A 258 -10.69 4.90 -39.15
C ARG A 258 -12.00 4.63 -39.87
N ALA A 259 -12.50 5.55 -40.69
CA ALA A 259 -13.81 5.44 -41.32
C ALA A 259 -13.98 4.14 -42.13
N ALA A 260 -12.95 3.72 -42.86
CA ALA A 260 -12.96 2.46 -43.61
C ALA A 260 -13.08 1.24 -42.67
N ALA A 261 -12.29 1.21 -41.59
CA ALA A 261 -12.32 0.12 -40.61
C ALA A 261 -13.66 0.06 -39.86
N ILE A 262 -14.22 1.22 -39.51
CA ILE A 262 -15.54 1.35 -38.88
C ILE A 262 -16.62 0.79 -39.82
N ALA A 263 -16.59 1.15 -41.10
CA ALA A 263 -17.56 0.65 -42.08
C ALA A 263 -17.46 -0.87 -42.31
N GLN A 264 -16.26 -1.45 -42.19
CA GLN A 264 -16.04 -2.89 -42.36
C GLN A 264 -16.37 -3.71 -41.10
N SER A 265 -16.30 -3.12 -39.91
CA SER A 265 -16.34 -3.84 -38.63
C SER A 265 -17.70 -4.51 -38.37
N SER A 266 -17.72 -5.84 -38.36
CA SER A 266 -18.95 -6.61 -38.16
C SER A 266 -19.31 -6.73 -36.67
N GLY A 267 -20.47 -6.20 -36.28
CA GLY A 267 -20.93 -6.20 -34.88
C GLY A 267 -20.30 -5.11 -34.02
N LEU A 268 -19.88 -3.99 -34.63
CA LEU A 268 -19.34 -2.84 -33.90
C LEU A 268 -20.34 -2.31 -32.86
N ASP A 269 -21.61 -2.16 -33.23
CA ASP A 269 -22.66 -1.65 -32.35
C ASP A 269 -22.84 -2.52 -31.10
N ASP A 270 -22.84 -3.84 -31.24
CA ASP A 270 -22.95 -4.77 -30.11
C ASP A 270 -21.80 -4.60 -29.11
N ARG A 271 -20.57 -4.41 -29.61
CA ARG A 271 -19.37 -4.23 -28.78
C ARG A 271 -19.32 -2.85 -28.12
N LEU A 272 -19.79 -1.81 -28.83
CA LEU A 272 -19.97 -0.49 -28.24
C LEU A 272 -21.01 -0.55 -27.12
N ALA A 273 -22.13 -1.24 -27.33
CA ALA A 273 -23.15 -1.44 -26.31
C ALA A 273 -22.62 -2.25 -25.11
N GLU A 274 -21.82 -3.29 -25.33
CA GLU A 274 -21.16 -4.04 -24.26
C GLU A 274 -20.22 -3.15 -23.45
N LEU A 275 -19.37 -2.36 -24.12
CA LEU A 275 -18.48 -1.43 -23.45
C LEU A 275 -19.26 -0.36 -22.66
N ASP A 276 -20.37 0.13 -23.20
CA ASP A 276 -21.25 1.07 -22.51
C ASP A 276 -21.81 0.47 -21.21
N GLN A 277 -22.22 -0.80 -21.24
CA GLN A 277 -22.67 -1.53 -20.05
C GLN A 277 -21.53 -1.76 -19.04
N GLN A 278 -20.33 -2.08 -19.51
CA GLN A 278 -19.16 -2.23 -18.64
C GLN A 278 -18.81 -0.91 -17.94
N LEU A 279 -18.77 0.19 -18.68
CA LEU A 279 -18.51 1.54 -18.15
C LEU A 279 -19.56 1.97 -17.13
N ALA A 280 -20.83 1.61 -17.35
CA ALA A 280 -21.91 1.89 -16.40
C ALA A 280 -21.78 1.13 -15.07
N ARG A 281 -20.99 0.04 -15.03
CA ARG A 281 -20.81 -0.84 -13.86
C ARG A 281 -19.46 -0.70 -13.18
N VAL A 282 -18.57 0.17 -13.67
CA VAL A 282 -17.26 0.39 -13.05
C VAL A 282 -17.44 0.85 -11.61
N ASP A 283 -16.93 0.06 -10.67
CA ASP A 283 -16.93 0.38 -9.24
C ASP A 283 -15.65 -0.05 -8.50
N ASP A 284 -14.85 -0.91 -9.13
CA ASP A 284 -13.63 -1.49 -8.60
C ASP A 284 -12.56 -1.65 -9.70
N TYR A 285 -11.42 -2.23 -9.32
CA TYR A 285 -10.30 -2.41 -10.23
C TYR A 285 -10.64 -3.36 -11.38
N ASP A 286 -11.27 -4.50 -11.08
CA ASP A 286 -11.54 -5.55 -12.07
C ASP A 286 -12.57 -5.09 -13.12
N SER A 287 -13.65 -4.44 -12.68
CA SER A 287 -14.65 -3.85 -13.58
C SER A 287 -14.06 -2.74 -14.43
N PHE A 288 -13.16 -1.91 -13.89
CA PHE A 288 -12.43 -0.91 -14.66
C PHE A 288 -11.49 -1.55 -15.69
N GLN A 289 -10.72 -2.57 -15.30
CA GLN A 289 -9.80 -3.27 -16.21
C GLN A 289 -10.55 -3.96 -17.35
N ALA A 290 -11.71 -4.57 -17.07
CA ALA A 290 -12.56 -5.16 -18.10
C ALA A 290 -12.99 -4.12 -19.15
N ALA A 291 -13.50 -2.96 -18.71
CA ALA A 291 -13.89 -1.87 -19.60
C ALA A 291 -12.68 -1.32 -20.40
N PHE A 292 -11.54 -1.17 -19.75
CA PHE A 292 -10.31 -0.69 -20.39
C PHE A 292 -9.81 -1.69 -21.46
N ALA A 293 -9.80 -2.99 -21.16
CA ALA A 293 -9.43 -4.03 -22.10
C ALA A 293 -10.34 -4.03 -23.33
N SER A 294 -11.67 -3.94 -23.14
CA SER A 294 -12.64 -3.80 -24.23
C SER A 294 -12.38 -2.57 -25.10
N LYS A 295 -12.06 -1.41 -24.50
CA LYS A 295 -11.64 -0.20 -25.24
C LYS A 295 -10.36 -0.44 -26.05
N MET A 296 -9.39 -1.16 -25.50
CA MET A 296 -8.13 -1.45 -26.19
C MET A 296 -8.34 -2.44 -27.35
N ASP A 297 -9.23 -3.41 -27.20
CA ASP A 297 -9.63 -4.34 -28.25
C ASP A 297 -10.28 -3.60 -29.43
N LEU A 298 -11.26 -2.73 -29.14
CA LEU A 298 -11.87 -1.86 -30.15
C LEU A 298 -10.82 -0.99 -30.86
N GLY A 299 -9.87 -0.44 -30.11
CA GLY A 299 -8.81 0.40 -30.66
C GLY A 299 -7.88 -0.34 -31.64
N SER A 300 -7.60 -1.63 -31.41
CA SER A 300 -6.78 -2.41 -32.36
C SER A 300 -7.58 -2.91 -33.56
N GLU A 301 -8.88 -3.14 -33.38
CA GLU A 301 -9.77 -3.50 -34.48
C GLU A 301 -9.99 -2.31 -35.42
N LEU A 302 -10.18 -1.13 -34.86
CA LEU A 302 -10.41 0.12 -35.60
C LEU A 302 -9.10 0.91 -35.74
N PHE A 303 -7.99 0.23 -35.98
CA PHE A 303 -6.70 0.91 -36.16
C PHE A 303 -6.79 1.85 -37.38
N ALA A 304 -6.21 3.05 -37.25
CA ALA A 304 -6.28 4.08 -38.29
C ALA A 304 -5.51 3.63 -39.55
N THR A 305 -6.26 3.20 -40.56
CA THR A 305 -5.74 2.83 -41.87
C THR A 305 -6.86 2.79 -42.91
N THR A 306 -6.53 3.14 -44.15
CA THR A 306 -7.40 2.94 -45.31
C THR A 306 -7.17 1.59 -45.99
N ASP A 307 -6.10 0.87 -45.63
CA ASP A 307 -5.77 -0.45 -46.17
C ASP A 307 -6.37 -1.54 -45.29
N LEU A 308 -7.59 -1.94 -45.63
CA LEU A 308 -8.35 -2.96 -44.91
C LEU A 308 -7.69 -4.33 -44.98
N LEU A 309 -7.01 -4.67 -46.08
CA LEU A 309 -6.31 -5.95 -46.18
C LEU A 309 -5.14 -6.00 -45.20
N LYS A 310 -4.37 -4.92 -45.09
CA LYS A 310 -3.30 -4.80 -44.09
C LYS A 310 -3.82 -4.84 -42.67
N LEU A 311 -4.96 -4.19 -42.40
CA LEU A 311 -5.64 -4.24 -41.10
C LEU A 311 -6.00 -5.68 -40.73
N GLN A 312 -6.73 -6.38 -41.60
CA GLN A 312 -7.17 -7.74 -41.32
C GLN A 312 -5.99 -8.73 -41.27
N THR A 313 -4.94 -8.50 -42.05
CA THR A 313 -3.69 -9.27 -41.94
C THR A 313 -3.04 -9.12 -40.56
N SER A 314 -2.99 -7.90 -40.01
CA SER A 314 -2.47 -7.65 -38.66
C SER A 314 -3.34 -8.31 -37.58
N ARG A 315 -4.67 -8.21 -37.69
CA ARG A 315 -5.61 -8.86 -36.79
C ARG A 315 -5.49 -10.39 -36.85
N TYR A 316 -5.33 -10.96 -38.05
CA TYR A 316 -5.09 -12.40 -38.25
C TYR A 316 -3.86 -12.89 -37.49
N TYR A 317 -2.72 -12.21 -37.59
CA TYR A 317 -1.52 -12.63 -36.86
C TYR A 317 -1.70 -12.61 -35.34
N THR A 318 -2.48 -11.67 -34.82
CA THR A 318 -2.82 -11.61 -33.39
C THR A 318 -3.65 -12.82 -32.98
N VAL A 319 -4.70 -13.13 -33.75
CA VAL A 319 -5.58 -14.28 -33.47
C VAL A 319 -4.84 -15.60 -33.64
N LYS A 320 -4.04 -15.75 -34.70
CA LYS A 320 -3.21 -16.92 -34.95
C LYS A 320 -2.28 -17.21 -33.78
N ARG A 321 -1.52 -16.20 -33.32
CA ARG A 321 -0.64 -16.34 -32.16
C ARG A 321 -1.41 -16.78 -30.92
N ARG A 322 -2.64 -16.26 -30.74
CA ARG A 322 -3.46 -16.63 -29.60
C ARG A 322 -3.97 -18.07 -29.68
N VAL A 323 -4.37 -18.54 -30.87
CA VAL A 323 -4.77 -19.94 -31.09
C VAL A 323 -3.58 -20.89 -30.85
N GLU A 324 -2.37 -20.47 -31.24
CA GLU A 324 -1.13 -21.23 -31.04
C GLU A 324 -0.62 -21.25 -29.58
N ASP A 325 -1.28 -20.50 -28.68
CA ASP A 325 -0.90 -20.42 -27.27
C ASP A 325 -1.03 -21.80 -26.57
N PRO A 326 0.02 -22.27 -25.86
CA PRO A 326 0.00 -23.52 -25.13
C PRO A 326 -1.08 -23.63 -24.05
N SER A 327 -1.61 -22.50 -23.56
CA SER A 327 -2.69 -22.46 -22.57
C SER A 327 -4.05 -22.94 -23.12
N ILE A 328 -4.24 -22.93 -24.45
CA ILE A 328 -5.43 -23.50 -25.10
C ILE A 328 -5.23 -25.02 -25.25
N PRO A 329 -6.19 -25.86 -24.78
CA PRO A 329 -6.10 -27.31 -24.94
C PRO A 329 -5.87 -27.74 -26.39
N ASN A 330 -5.11 -28.83 -26.60
CA ASN A 330 -4.72 -29.27 -27.94
C ASN A 330 -5.94 -29.60 -28.81
N GLU A 331 -6.98 -30.20 -28.23
CA GLU A 331 -8.22 -30.54 -28.93
C GLU A 331 -8.90 -29.29 -29.48
N VAL A 332 -8.99 -28.24 -28.66
CA VAL A 332 -9.53 -26.93 -29.06
C VAL A 332 -8.63 -26.29 -30.12
N ARG A 333 -7.30 -26.34 -29.95
CA ARG A 333 -6.36 -25.78 -30.93
C ARG A 333 -6.53 -26.43 -32.30
N THR A 334 -6.67 -27.75 -32.37
CA THR A 334 -6.89 -28.48 -33.62
C THR A 334 -8.21 -28.07 -34.30
N GLU A 335 -9.28 -27.88 -33.54
CA GLU A 335 -10.55 -27.36 -34.08
C GLU A 335 -10.38 -25.94 -34.66
N LEU A 336 -9.66 -25.08 -33.94
CA LEU A 336 -9.47 -23.69 -34.33
C LEU A 336 -8.52 -23.51 -35.53
N GLN A 337 -7.63 -24.47 -35.81
CA GLN A 337 -6.73 -24.44 -36.96
C GLN A 337 -7.49 -24.38 -38.30
N GLY A 338 -8.65 -25.03 -38.41
CA GLY A 338 -9.50 -24.92 -39.60
C GLY A 338 -9.92 -23.48 -39.87
N ASN A 339 -10.34 -22.75 -38.83
CA ASN A 339 -10.72 -21.34 -38.95
C ASN A 339 -9.52 -20.45 -39.34
N ILE A 340 -8.33 -20.75 -38.82
CA ILE A 340 -7.09 -20.03 -39.17
C ILE A 340 -6.75 -20.21 -40.66
N HIS A 341 -6.84 -21.44 -41.18
CA HIS A 341 -6.62 -21.72 -42.59
C HIS A 341 -7.62 -20.99 -43.51
N ASP A 342 -8.89 -20.97 -43.12
CA ASP A 342 -9.94 -20.29 -43.88
C ASP A 342 -9.73 -18.77 -43.92
N ILE A 343 -9.30 -18.15 -42.81
CA ILE A 343 -8.96 -16.72 -42.76
C ILE A 343 -7.75 -16.43 -43.64
N GLU A 344 -6.70 -17.26 -43.58
CA GLU A 344 -5.50 -17.08 -44.40
C GLU A 344 -5.81 -17.19 -45.89
N ALA A 345 -6.71 -18.11 -46.28
CA ALA A 345 -7.16 -18.26 -47.66
C ALA A 345 -7.92 -17.01 -48.15
N ASP A 346 -8.78 -16.40 -47.32
CA ASP A 346 -9.47 -15.15 -47.66
C ASP A 346 -8.49 -13.99 -47.83
N LEU A 347 -7.54 -13.86 -46.90
CA LEU A 347 -6.50 -12.82 -46.97
C LEU A 347 -5.61 -12.98 -48.22
N LYS A 348 -5.22 -14.21 -48.58
CA LYS A 348 -4.45 -14.47 -49.81
C LYS A 348 -5.21 -14.11 -51.08
N ARG A 349 -6.55 -14.19 -51.06
CA ARG A 349 -7.42 -13.76 -52.16
C ARG A 349 -7.67 -12.25 -52.17
N GLY A 350 -7.23 -11.52 -51.14
CA GLY A 350 -7.50 -10.10 -50.97
C GLY A 350 -8.91 -9.80 -50.44
N ASP A 351 -9.65 -10.81 -49.98
CA ASP A 351 -11.01 -10.65 -49.48
C ASP A 351 -11.00 -10.23 -48.00
N SER A 352 -10.76 -8.93 -47.78
CA SER A 352 -10.69 -8.39 -46.42
C SER A 352 -12.03 -8.43 -45.69
N ASP A 353 -13.17 -8.41 -46.39
CA ASP A 353 -14.49 -8.44 -45.76
C ASP A 353 -14.81 -9.84 -45.21
N ALA A 354 -14.51 -10.89 -45.99
CA ALA A 354 -14.66 -12.26 -45.51
C ALA A 354 -13.70 -12.57 -44.35
N ALA A 355 -12.44 -12.11 -44.47
CA ALA A 355 -11.46 -12.25 -43.40
C ALA A 355 -11.91 -11.54 -42.11
N GLU A 356 -12.42 -10.31 -42.20
CA GLU A 356 -12.91 -9.53 -41.05
C GLU A 356 -13.99 -10.32 -40.28
N LYS A 357 -15.01 -10.82 -40.98
CA LYS A 357 -16.13 -11.55 -40.35
C LYS A 357 -15.66 -12.81 -39.63
N LYS A 358 -14.77 -13.58 -40.26
CA LYS A 358 -14.23 -14.82 -39.67
C LYS A 358 -13.32 -14.53 -38.48
N ILE A 359 -12.48 -13.49 -38.57
CA ILE A 359 -11.64 -13.02 -37.45
C ILE A 359 -12.52 -12.59 -36.27
N SER A 360 -13.52 -11.74 -36.50
CA SER A 360 -14.42 -11.22 -35.46
C SER A 360 -15.22 -12.36 -34.80
N LEU A 361 -15.70 -13.34 -35.58
CA LEU A 361 -16.36 -14.54 -35.05
C LEU A 361 -15.43 -15.40 -34.19
N LEU A 362 -14.19 -15.62 -34.65
CA LEU A 362 -13.21 -16.42 -33.93
C LEU A 362 -12.81 -15.76 -32.60
N ILE A 363 -12.58 -14.45 -32.59
CA ILE A 363 -12.33 -13.69 -31.35
C ILE A 363 -13.50 -13.83 -30.39
N LYS A 364 -14.75 -13.70 -30.86
CA LYS A 364 -15.95 -13.87 -30.03
C LYS A 364 -15.99 -15.26 -29.38
N ARG A 365 -15.69 -16.32 -30.14
CA ARG A 365 -15.61 -17.69 -29.61
C ARG A 365 -14.52 -17.83 -28.54
N LEU A 366 -13.33 -17.29 -28.79
CA LEU A 366 -12.22 -17.32 -27.84
C LEU A 366 -12.57 -16.56 -26.55
N LYS A 367 -13.27 -15.43 -26.63
CA LYS A 367 -13.77 -14.68 -25.46
C LYS A 367 -14.75 -15.52 -24.63
N VAL A 368 -15.76 -16.10 -25.27
CA VAL A 368 -16.77 -16.94 -24.59
C VAL A 368 -16.13 -18.16 -23.92
N ALA A 369 -15.10 -18.74 -24.53
CA ALA A 369 -14.38 -19.87 -23.99
C ALA A 369 -13.34 -19.50 -22.90
N GLY A 370 -13.18 -18.21 -22.58
CA GLY A 370 -12.19 -17.73 -21.61
C GLY A 370 -10.73 -17.76 -22.11
N TYR A 371 -10.53 -18.02 -23.40
CA TYR A 371 -9.20 -18.07 -24.02
C TYR A 371 -8.77 -16.74 -24.62
N TRP A 372 -9.56 -15.67 -24.50
CA TRP A 372 -9.18 -14.34 -24.95
C TRP A 372 -9.04 -13.40 -23.75
N SER A 373 -7.81 -13.23 -23.27
CA SER A 373 -7.42 -12.21 -22.31
C SER A 373 -6.14 -11.54 -22.82
N ARG A 374 -6.09 -10.21 -22.81
CA ARG A 374 -4.84 -9.45 -23.05
C ARG A 374 -3.93 -9.40 -21.81
N TYR A 375 -4.38 -9.97 -20.69
CA TYR A 375 -3.72 -9.96 -19.39
C TYR A 375 -3.61 -11.34 -18.77
#